data_AF-A0A9N9KNA4-F1
#
_entry.id   AF-A0A9N9KNA4-F1
#
_cell.length_a   1.000
_cell.length_b   1.000
_cell.length_c   1.000
_cell.angle_alpha   90.00
_cell.angle_beta   90.00
_cell.angle_gamma   90.00
#
_symmetry.space_group_name_H-M   'P 1'
#
loop_
_entity.id
_entity.type
_entity.pdbx_description
1 polymer ?
#
loop_
_entity_poly.entity_id
_entity_poly.type
_entity_poly.pdbx_seq_one_letter_code
_entity_poly.pdbx_strand_id
1 'polypeptide(L)'
;MLSLAELRARCTSLPAAVYVLAWIFFSSVTILFNKYILSNRGFPAILTCWHLFFATIATQILARTTTLLDGRREVKMTGRVYFRAIVPIGVLYSASLVCSNQVYLYLSVAFIQMLKASSPFAVLIVSYSFGVSNPKLKVVLNILVIVFGVALASFGEIKFSWIGFFYQGGGIFFEAIRLVMIQILLSGEGQNMDPLVSLYYYAPICTAMNLLVAMVMEFGTFQISDIYEVGLWTLLLNAAVAFLLNVSSVFLIGKTSGLVMTLCGVLKNILLVVASILIWATVITPIQFFGYSIALCGLVYYGAGYDGIMTYYNTTKEFAQKILSGSSAQDPEEGEGLTGGRPKGFLESPTTHLVVMIAMYATIFLLLITGIMIKTGTAPEYLQQVFGTVDD
;
A
#
# COMPACT_ATOMS: atom_id res chain seq x y z
N MET A 1 -16.55 11.71 27.41
CA MET A 1 -15.45 11.57 26.43
C MET A 1 -14.73 10.28 26.76
N LEU A 2 -14.84 9.23 25.93
CA LEU A 2 -14.18 7.96 26.19
C LEU A 2 -12.68 8.07 25.87
N SER A 3 -11.83 7.57 26.75
CA SER A 3 -10.39 7.50 26.54
C SER A 3 -10.03 6.47 25.45
N LEU A 4 -8.86 6.62 24.81
CA LEU A 4 -8.31 5.65 23.85
C LEU A 4 -8.24 4.22 24.43
N ALA A 5 -8.08 4.10 25.75
CA ALA A 5 -8.11 2.82 26.47
C ALA A 5 -9.51 2.20 26.48
N GLU A 6 -10.57 2.99 26.69
CA GLU A 6 -11.95 2.51 26.63
C GLU A 6 -12.44 2.26 25.20
N LEU A 7 -11.93 2.99 24.21
CA LEU A 7 -12.16 2.70 22.79
C LEU A 7 -11.44 1.42 22.36
N ARG A 8 -10.18 1.19 22.78
CA ARG A 8 -9.48 -0.10 22.59
C ARG A 8 -10.21 -1.24 23.29
N ALA A 9 -10.75 -1.00 24.49
CA ALA A 9 -11.50 -1.99 25.29
C ALA A 9 -12.94 -2.24 24.82
N ARG A 10 -13.55 -1.34 24.02
CA ARG A 10 -14.80 -1.60 23.29
C ARG A 10 -14.53 -2.17 21.89
N CYS A 11 -13.40 -1.83 21.26
CA CYS A 11 -12.92 -2.38 19.99
C CYS A 11 -12.34 -3.81 20.10
N THR A 12 -12.38 -4.43 21.28
CA THR A 12 -12.26 -5.88 21.43
C THR A 12 -13.52 -6.64 20.98
N SER A 13 -14.65 -5.94 20.75
CA SER A 13 -15.91 -6.55 20.30
C SER A 13 -16.01 -6.72 18.77
N LEU A 14 -15.34 -5.87 17.98
CA LEU A 14 -15.40 -5.95 16.52
C LEU A 14 -14.33 -6.92 15.97
N PRO A 15 -14.71 -7.91 15.14
CA PRO A 15 -13.77 -8.84 14.52
C PRO A 15 -12.72 -8.11 13.68
N ALA A 16 -11.48 -8.61 13.68
CA ALA A 16 -10.39 -8.08 12.83
C ALA A 16 -10.79 -8.00 11.34
N ALA A 17 -11.64 -8.92 10.90
CA ALA A 17 -12.23 -8.94 9.55
C ALA A 17 -12.94 -7.63 9.16
N VAL A 18 -13.60 -6.94 10.09
CA VAL A 18 -14.29 -5.67 9.80
C VAL A 18 -13.29 -4.56 9.45
N TYR A 19 -12.17 -4.49 10.18
CA TYR A 19 -11.11 -3.51 9.90
C TYR A 19 -10.40 -3.79 8.59
N VAL A 20 -10.16 -5.08 8.30
CA VAL A 20 -9.61 -5.54 7.03
C VAL A 20 -10.53 -5.18 5.86
N LEU A 21 -11.82 -5.49 5.97
CA LEU A 21 -12.81 -5.17 4.93
C LEU A 21 -12.93 -3.66 4.72
N ALA A 22 -12.95 -2.87 5.80
CA ALA A 22 -12.97 -1.42 5.70
C ALA A 22 -11.71 -0.88 5.00
N TRP A 23 -10.52 -1.36 5.36
CA TRP A 23 -9.27 -0.93 4.72
C TRP A 23 -9.23 -1.33 3.24
N ILE A 24 -9.63 -2.55 2.88
CA ILE A 24 -9.73 -3.00 1.48
C ILE A 24 -10.74 -2.13 0.72
N PHE A 25 -11.91 -1.89 1.30
CA PHE A 25 -12.94 -1.05 0.70
C PHE A 25 -12.42 0.36 0.42
N PHE A 26 -11.89 1.04 1.44
CA PHE A 26 -11.36 2.40 1.27
C PHE A 26 -10.16 2.43 0.33
N SER A 27 -9.30 1.40 0.33
CA SER A 27 -8.18 1.30 -0.59
C SER A 27 -8.66 1.19 -2.04
N SER A 28 -9.59 0.28 -2.31
CA SER A 28 -10.17 0.06 -3.64
C SER A 28 -10.94 1.29 -4.15
N VAL A 29 -11.78 1.89 -3.29
CA VAL A 29 -12.51 3.13 -3.64
C VAL A 29 -11.52 4.25 -3.92
N THR A 30 -10.49 4.46 -3.10
CA THR A 30 -9.47 5.49 -3.34
C THR A 30 -8.79 5.30 -4.70
N ILE A 31 -8.41 4.06 -5.05
CA ILE A 31 -7.76 3.76 -6.33
C ILE A 31 -8.70 4.07 -7.50
N LEU A 32 -9.94 3.58 -7.47
CA LEU A 32 -10.92 3.81 -8.54
C LEU A 32 -11.27 5.29 -8.68
N PHE A 33 -11.42 6.00 -7.56
CA PHE A 33 -11.81 7.40 -7.56
C PHE A 33 -10.66 8.30 -8.03
N ASN A 34 -9.42 7.98 -7.65
CA ASN A 34 -8.23 8.63 -8.20
C ASN A 34 -8.12 8.38 -9.69
N LYS A 35 -8.38 7.16 -10.18
CA LYS A 35 -8.41 6.87 -11.62
C LYS A 35 -9.46 7.73 -12.34
N TYR A 36 -10.68 7.80 -11.82
CA TYR A 36 -11.75 8.63 -12.40
C TYR A 36 -11.33 10.11 -12.53
N ILE A 37 -10.75 10.69 -11.47
CA ILE A 37 -10.29 12.09 -11.49
C ILE A 37 -9.11 12.27 -12.45
N LEU A 38 -8.13 11.37 -12.42
CA LEU A 38 -6.92 11.46 -13.24
C LEU A 38 -7.18 11.21 -14.72
N SER A 39 -8.09 10.31 -15.08
CA SER A 39 -8.48 10.07 -16.47
C SER A 39 -9.14 11.27 -17.12
N ASN A 40 -9.78 12.16 -16.33
CA ASN A 40 -10.44 13.34 -16.86
C ASN A 40 -9.49 14.53 -17.08
N ARG A 41 -8.46 14.72 -16.24
CA ARG A 41 -7.63 15.95 -16.25
C ARG A 41 -6.14 15.80 -15.95
N GLY A 42 -5.63 14.61 -15.59
CA GLY A 42 -4.20 14.32 -15.61
C GLY A 42 -3.29 15.07 -14.60
N PHE A 43 -3.77 15.43 -13.41
CA PHE A 43 -2.98 16.17 -12.39
C PHE A 43 -2.69 15.36 -11.10
N PRO A 44 -1.78 14.37 -11.14
CA PRO A 44 -1.47 13.50 -9.99
C PRO A 44 -0.80 14.21 -8.80
N ALA A 45 0.06 15.20 -9.03
CA ALA A 45 0.72 15.92 -7.94
C ALA A 45 -0.25 16.86 -7.22
N ILE A 46 -1.12 17.57 -7.96
CA ILE A 46 -2.17 18.42 -7.38
C ILE A 46 -3.16 17.57 -6.58
N LEU A 47 -3.58 16.41 -7.10
CA LEU A 47 -4.47 15.50 -6.38
C LEU A 47 -3.85 14.99 -5.07
N THR A 48 -2.57 14.64 -5.11
CA THR A 48 -1.82 14.21 -3.91
C THR A 48 -1.70 15.35 -2.89
N CYS A 49 -1.43 16.57 -3.36
CA CYS A 49 -1.41 17.76 -2.52
C CYS A 49 -2.78 18.00 -1.85
N TRP A 50 -3.88 17.82 -2.59
CA TRP A 50 -5.23 17.94 -2.06
C TRP A 50 -5.53 16.92 -0.96
N HIS A 51 -5.13 15.66 -1.12
CA HIS A 51 -5.29 14.64 -0.06
C HIS A 51 -4.52 15.00 1.21
N LEU A 52 -3.28 15.45 1.07
CA LEU A 52 -2.43 15.82 2.21
C LEU A 52 -2.91 17.09 2.90
N PHE A 53 -3.42 18.06 2.13
CA PHE A 53 -4.03 19.28 2.66
C PHE A 53 -5.30 18.94 3.47
N PHE A 54 -6.19 18.13 2.90
CA PHE A 54 -7.37 17.66 3.60
C PHE A 54 -7.00 16.86 4.85
N ALA A 55 -6.02 15.94 4.77
CA ALA A 55 -5.53 15.19 5.91
C ALA A 55 -4.97 16.11 7.01
N THR A 56 -4.30 17.20 6.64
CA THR A 56 -3.83 18.22 7.59
C THR A 56 -5.00 18.86 8.34
N ILE A 57 -6.05 19.28 7.64
CA ILE A 57 -7.25 19.87 8.27
C ILE A 57 -7.98 18.81 9.13
N ALA A 58 -8.21 17.63 8.58
CA ALA A 58 -8.94 16.56 9.24
C ALA A 58 -8.24 16.09 10.51
N THR A 59 -6.91 15.93 10.49
CA THR A 59 -6.14 15.58 11.70
C THR A 59 -6.14 16.70 12.74
N GLN A 60 -6.16 17.98 12.34
CA GLN A 60 -6.32 19.10 13.27
C GLN A 60 -7.70 19.15 13.92
N ILE A 61 -8.76 18.88 13.15
CA ILE A 61 -10.12 18.76 13.68
C ILE A 61 -10.17 17.57 14.65
N LEU A 62 -9.64 16.42 14.25
CA LEU A 62 -9.64 15.21 15.05
C LEU A 62 -8.87 15.39 16.37
N ALA A 63 -7.75 16.12 16.34
CA ALA A 63 -7.00 16.48 17.55
C ALA A 63 -7.79 17.34 18.54
N ARG A 64 -8.80 18.08 18.07
CA ARG A 64 -9.65 18.94 18.91
C ARG A 64 -10.94 18.24 19.35
N THR A 65 -11.46 17.31 18.55
CA THR A 65 -12.76 16.67 18.80
C THR A 65 -12.66 15.29 19.44
N THR A 66 -11.53 14.58 19.26
CA THR A 66 -11.42 13.17 19.62
C THR A 66 -10.12 12.87 20.37
N THR A 67 -10.17 11.88 21.25
CA THR A 67 -9.03 11.37 22.03
C THR A 67 -8.04 10.55 21.20
N LEU A 68 -8.33 10.27 19.92
CA LEU A 68 -7.49 9.46 19.02
C LEU A 68 -6.10 10.06 18.76
N LEU A 69 -5.90 11.36 19.02
CA LEU A 69 -4.61 12.05 18.89
C LEU A 69 -4.02 12.46 20.25
N ASP A 70 -4.53 11.97 21.38
CA ASP A 70 -4.02 12.37 22.70
C ASP A 70 -2.56 11.95 22.94
N GLY A 71 -2.06 10.92 22.25
CA GLY A 71 -0.63 10.57 22.22
C GLY A 71 0.27 11.70 21.74
N ARG A 72 -0.28 12.71 21.07
CA ARG A 72 0.41 13.96 20.74
C ARG A 72 0.91 14.72 21.97
N ARG A 73 0.20 14.61 23.11
CA ARG A 73 0.57 15.29 24.37
C ARG A 73 1.78 14.65 25.04
N GLU A 74 2.03 13.37 24.76
CA GLU A 74 3.19 12.62 25.28
C GLU A 74 4.46 12.93 24.47
N VAL A 75 4.29 13.32 23.21
CA VAL A 75 5.37 13.69 22.30
C VAL A 75 5.83 15.13 22.57
N LYS A 76 7.01 15.29 23.17
CA LYS A 76 7.67 16.61 23.32
C LYS A 76 8.31 17.07 22.00
N MET A 77 7.49 17.49 21.03
CA MET A 77 8.01 18.12 19.80
C MET A 77 8.47 19.55 20.07
N THR A 78 9.78 19.73 20.26
CA THR A 78 10.40 21.06 20.15
C THR A 78 10.48 21.47 18.68
N GLY A 79 10.33 22.76 18.36
CA GLY A 79 10.42 23.25 16.97
C GLY A 79 11.69 22.79 16.23
N ARG A 80 12.85 22.71 16.93
CA ARG A 80 14.09 22.15 16.35
C ARG A 80 13.97 20.67 15.97
N VAL A 81 13.32 19.85 16.80
CA VAL A 81 13.11 18.43 16.52
C VAL A 81 12.13 18.26 15.36
N TYR A 82 11.07 19.08 15.33
CA TYR A 82 10.13 19.12 14.22
C TYR A 82 10.83 19.43 12.90
N PHE A 83 11.62 20.50 12.84
CA PHE A 83 12.37 20.85 11.63
C PHE A 83 13.38 19.77 11.22
N ARG A 84 14.08 19.14 12.17
CA ARG A 84 15.12 18.16 11.84
C ARG A 84 14.57 16.76 11.50
N ALA A 85 13.43 16.38 12.06
CA ALA A 85 12.84 15.07 11.87
C ALA A 85 11.76 15.05 10.79
N ILE A 86 10.92 16.08 10.70
CA ILE A 86 9.71 16.07 9.86
C ILE A 86 9.94 16.73 8.50
N VAL A 87 10.71 17.82 8.43
CA VAL A 87 10.97 18.50 7.15
C VAL A 87 11.63 17.59 6.11
N PRO A 88 12.67 16.80 6.45
CA PRO A 88 13.29 15.93 5.47
C PRO A 88 12.33 14.84 4.97
N ILE A 89 11.39 14.36 5.79
CA ILE A 89 10.36 13.39 5.38
C ILE A 89 9.51 13.98 4.24
N GLY A 90 9.10 15.25 4.36
CA GLY A 90 8.32 15.92 3.33
C GLY A 90 9.11 16.17 2.05
N VAL A 91 10.39 16.56 2.16
CA VAL A 91 11.28 16.72 1.00
C VAL A 91 11.46 15.39 0.27
N LEU A 92 11.73 14.30 0.99
CA LEU A 92 11.91 12.97 0.43
C LEU A 92 10.62 12.43 -0.22
N TYR A 93 9.46 12.72 0.37
CA TYR A 93 8.17 12.38 -0.21
C TYR A 93 7.97 13.07 -1.57
N SER A 94 8.23 14.38 -1.63
CA SER A 94 8.09 15.13 -2.87
C SER A 94 9.13 14.72 -3.92
N ALA A 95 10.37 14.43 -3.51
CA ALA A 95 11.39 13.89 -4.40
C ALA A 95 11.02 12.50 -4.95
N SER A 96 10.47 11.61 -4.12
CA SER A 96 10.01 10.29 -4.57
C SER A 96 8.81 10.40 -5.51
N LEU A 97 7.90 11.36 -5.28
CA LEU A 97 6.78 11.65 -6.18
C LEU A 97 7.25 12.12 -7.57
N VAL A 98 8.14 13.11 -7.63
CA VAL A 98 8.70 13.61 -8.90
C VAL A 98 9.34 12.46 -9.68
N CYS A 99 10.19 11.69 -9.00
CA CYS A 99 10.85 10.56 -9.63
C CYS A 99 9.83 9.53 -10.12
N SER A 100 8.88 9.11 -9.28
CA SER A 100 7.89 8.09 -9.66
C SER A 100 6.98 8.53 -10.81
N ASN A 101 6.67 9.82 -10.94
CA ASN A 101 5.88 10.34 -12.05
C ASN A 101 6.70 10.38 -13.35
N GLN A 102 7.96 10.80 -13.26
CA GLN A 102 8.84 10.90 -14.42
C GLN A 102 9.14 9.53 -15.06
N VAL A 103 9.13 8.45 -14.28
CA VAL A 103 9.42 7.09 -14.78
C VAL A 103 8.40 6.64 -15.83
N TYR A 104 7.13 7.02 -15.71
CA TYR A 104 6.07 6.61 -16.65
C TYR A 104 6.29 7.13 -18.09
N LEU A 105 7.13 8.16 -18.26
CA LEU A 105 7.50 8.67 -19.58
C LEU A 105 8.56 7.81 -20.28
N TYR A 106 9.25 6.94 -19.53
CA TYR A 106 10.40 6.20 -20.02
C TYR A 106 10.24 4.69 -19.93
N LEU A 107 9.45 4.17 -18.99
CA LEU A 107 9.29 2.73 -18.73
C LEU A 107 7.83 2.30 -18.80
N SER A 108 7.61 1.03 -19.16
CA SER A 108 6.28 0.42 -19.14
C SER A 108 5.77 0.27 -17.70
N VAL A 109 4.44 0.36 -17.51
CA VAL A 109 3.82 0.22 -16.18
C VAL A 109 4.17 -1.14 -15.55
N ALA A 110 4.16 -2.22 -16.34
CA ALA A 110 4.59 -3.55 -15.91
C ALA A 110 6.02 -3.53 -15.38
N PHE A 111 6.97 -2.98 -16.13
CA PHE A 111 8.37 -2.95 -15.74
C PHE A 111 8.62 -2.09 -14.50
N ILE A 112 7.89 -0.98 -14.35
CA ILE A 112 7.91 -0.16 -13.13
C ILE A 112 7.56 -0.97 -11.89
N GLN A 113 6.52 -1.82 -11.97
CA GLN A 113 6.14 -2.67 -10.84
C GLN A 113 7.19 -3.76 -10.55
N MET A 114 7.82 -4.30 -11.60
CA MET A 114 8.91 -5.26 -11.44
C MET A 114 10.10 -4.65 -10.72
N LEU A 115 10.50 -3.42 -11.08
CA LEU A 115 11.56 -2.69 -10.40
C LEU A 115 11.21 -2.41 -8.94
N LYS A 116 9.94 -2.09 -8.63
CA LYS A 116 9.47 -1.88 -7.25
C LYS A 116 9.60 -3.13 -6.37
N ALA A 117 9.70 -4.34 -6.92
CA ALA A 117 9.99 -5.53 -6.12
C ALA A 117 11.34 -5.45 -5.39
N SER A 118 12.27 -4.62 -5.88
CA SER A 118 13.55 -4.35 -5.20
C SER A 118 13.47 -3.36 -4.03
N SER A 119 12.28 -2.82 -3.70
CA SER A 119 12.12 -1.87 -2.57
C SER A 119 12.71 -2.36 -1.23
N PRO A 120 12.57 -3.64 -0.83
CA PRO A 120 13.18 -4.14 0.40
C PRO A 120 14.70 -3.99 0.45
N PHE A 121 15.38 -4.06 -0.70
CA PHE A 121 16.83 -3.85 -0.78
C PHE A 121 17.21 -2.42 -0.42
N ALA A 122 16.51 -1.43 -0.98
CA ALA A 122 16.75 -0.02 -0.65
C ALA A 122 16.45 0.25 0.83
N VAL A 123 15.34 -0.27 1.35
CA VAL A 123 14.97 -0.14 2.77
C VAL A 123 16.04 -0.76 3.67
N LEU A 124 16.59 -1.94 3.32
CA LEU A 124 17.66 -2.58 4.08
C LEU A 124 18.92 -1.70 4.17
N ILE A 125 19.41 -1.20 3.03
CA ILE A 125 20.61 -0.35 2.98
C ILE A 125 20.43 0.90 3.84
N VAL A 126 19.30 1.57 3.69
CA VAL A 126 18.98 2.77 4.45
C VAL A 126 18.85 2.43 5.94
N SER A 127 18.14 1.36 6.29
CA SER A 127 17.92 0.97 7.69
C SER A 127 19.23 0.63 8.39
N TYR A 128 20.15 -0.03 7.69
CA TYR A 128 21.50 -0.31 8.18
C TYR A 128 22.31 0.98 8.34
N SER A 129 22.26 1.88 7.34
CA SER A 129 22.97 3.16 7.36
C SER A 129 22.52 4.08 8.51
N PHE A 130 21.24 4.04 8.85
CA PHE A 130 20.66 4.80 9.97
C PHE A 130 20.78 4.06 11.32
N GLY A 131 21.38 2.86 11.36
CA GLY A 131 21.55 2.07 12.57
C GLY A 131 20.24 1.53 13.17
N VAL A 132 19.15 1.50 12.39
CA VAL A 132 17.82 1.08 12.84
C VAL A 132 17.73 -0.44 13.00
N SER A 133 18.43 -1.18 12.14
CA SER A 133 18.46 -2.64 12.20
C SER A 133 19.81 -3.18 11.78
N ASN A 134 20.26 -4.22 12.49
CA ASN A 134 21.45 -4.99 12.12
C ASN A 134 20.98 -6.21 11.31
N PRO A 135 21.18 -6.23 9.98
CA PRO A 135 20.64 -7.27 9.15
C PRO A 135 21.38 -8.59 9.38
N LYS A 136 20.62 -9.64 9.68
CA LYS A 136 21.15 -11.00 9.74
C LYS A 136 21.54 -11.46 8.33
N LEU A 137 22.60 -12.26 8.21
CA LEU A 137 23.07 -12.77 6.91
C LEU A 137 21.95 -13.44 6.09
N LYS A 138 21.05 -14.19 6.74
CA LYS A 138 19.88 -14.81 6.09
C LYS A 138 18.99 -13.78 5.37
N VAL A 139 18.77 -12.62 5.98
CA VAL A 139 17.94 -11.55 5.40
C VAL A 139 18.62 -10.92 4.19
N VAL A 140 19.94 -10.71 4.27
CA VAL A 140 20.75 -10.19 3.17
C VAL A 140 20.70 -11.14 1.98
N LEU A 141 20.91 -12.44 2.20
CA LEU A 141 20.86 -13.46 1.15
C LEU A 141 19.49 -13.51 0.45
N ASN A 142 18.39 -13.44 1.22
CA ASN A 142 17.04 -13.40 0.64
C ASN A 142 16.84 -12.20 -0.27
N ILE A 143 17.30 -11.03 0.17
CA ILE A 143 17.19 -9.79 -0.61
C ILE A 143 18.06 -9.85 -1.87
N LEU A 144 19.24 -10.47 -1.83
CA LEU A 144 20.07 -10.67 -3.01
C LEU A 144 19.37 -11.51 -4.08
N VAL A 145 18.60 -12.53 -3.68
CA VAL A 145 17.77 -13.31 -4.62
C VAL A 145 16.70 -12.43 -5.29
N ILE A 146 16.07 -11.53 -4.54
CA ILE A 146 15.08 -10.58 -5.08
C ILE A 146 15.76 -9.65 -6.11
N VAL A 147 16.90 -9.07 -5.75
CA VAL A 147 17.66 -8.16 -6.63
C VAL A 147 18.12 -8.89 -7.89
N PHE A 148 18.56 -10.14 -7.77
CA PHE A 148 18.92 -10.97 -8.93
C PHE A 148 17.73 -11.20 -9.87
N GLY A 149 16.56 -11.54 -9.33
CA GLY A 149 15.34 -11.69 -10.14
C GLY A 149 14.94 -10.38 -10.85
N VAL A 150 15.03 -9.24 -10.16
CA VAL A 150 14.77 -7.92 -10.76
C VAL A 150 15.79 -7.56 -11.85
N ALA A 151 17.08 -7.88 -11.64
CA ALA A 151 18.12 -7.68 -12.64
C ALA A 151 17.85 -8.52 -13.89
N LEU A 152 17.51 -9.81 -13.71
CA LEU A 152 17.13 -10.70 -14.82
C LEU A 152 15.89 -10.18 -15.56
N ALA A 153 14.91 -9.67 -14.82
CA ALA A 153 13.73 -9.05 -15.42
C ALA A 153 14.07 -7.80 -16.22
N SER A 154 15.06 -7.02 -15.76
CA SER A 154 15.54 -5.81 -16.43
C SER A 154 16.28 -6.11 -17.73
N PHE A 155 17.07 -7.18 -17.79
CA PHE A 155 17.69 -7.66 -19.03
C PHE A 155 16.66 -8.09 -20.09
N GLY A 156 15.47 -8.48 -19.65
CA GLY A 156 14.37 -8.89 -20.52
C GLY A 156 13.50 -7.77 -21.06
N GLU A 157 13.69 -6.53 -20.61
CA GLU A 157 12.80 -5.43 -20.99
C GLU A 157 13.11 -4.95 -22.41
N ILE A 158 12.07 -4.91 -23.25
CA ILE A 158 12.19 -4.52 -24.67
C ILE A 158 12.35 -3.00 -24.79
N LYS A 159 11.61 -2.22 -23.98
CA LYS A 159 11.65 -0.75 -23.98
C LYS A 159 12.51 -0.23 -22.83
N PHE A 160 13.69 -0.81 -22.64
CA PHE A 160 14.54 -0.43 -21.53
C PHE A 160 15.15 0.96 -21.75
N SER A 161 14.96 1.85 -20.77
CA SER A 161 15.49 3.20 -20.79
C SER A 161 16.31 3.48 -19.53
N TRP A 162 17.60 3.79 -19.71
CA TRP A 162 18.50 4.10 -18.58
C TRP A 162 18.02 5.28 -17.75
N ILE A 163 17.51 6.33 -18.39
CA ILE A 163 17.00 7.51 -17.69
C ILE A 163 15.78 7.13 -16.81
N GLY A 164 14.85 6.33 -17.34
CA GLY A 164 13.72 5.83 -16.58
C GLY A 164 14.14 4.90 -15.44
N PHE A 165 15.12 4.04 -15.68
CA PHE A 165 15.67 3.14 -14.67
C PHE A 165 16.29 3.90 -13.50
N PHE A 166 17.07 4.96 -13.76
CA PHE A 166 17.65 5.79 -12.70
C PHE A 166 16.60 6.61 -11.95
N TYR A 167 15.60 7.17 -12.64
CA TYR A 167 14.46 7.81 -11.95
C TYR A 167 13.73 6.81 -11.05
N GLN A 168 13.53 5.57 -11.50
CA GLN A 168 12.84 4.55 -10.72
C GLN A 168 13.66 4.12 -9.50
N GLY A 169 14.96 3.89 -9.68
CA GLY A 169 15.88 3.59 -8.60
C GLY A 169 15.97 4.71 -7.58
N GLY A 170 16.11 5.96 -8.04
CA GLY A 170 16.12 7.15 -7.19
C GLY A 170 14.81 7.32 -6.41
N GLY A 171 13.67 7.12 -7.07
CA GLY A 171 12.35 7.15 -6.42
C GLY A 171 12.21 6.08 -5.33
N ILE A 172 12.66 4.84 -5.60
CA ILE A 172 12.69 3.77 -4.59
C ILE A 172 13.60 4.13 -3.41
N PHE A 173 14.75 4.76 -3.68
CA PHE A 173 15.70 5.14 -2.64
C PHE A 173 15.18 6.27 -1.74
N PHE A 174 14.61 7.34 -2.34
CA PHE A 174 13.98 8.41 -1.57
C PHE A 174 12.80 7.89 -0.74
N GLU A 175 11.99 7.01 -1.32
CA GLU A 175 10.91 6.34 -0.61
C GLU A 175 11.42 5.49 0.55
N ALA A 176 12.53 4.75 0.37
CA ALA A 176 13.15 3.97 1.43
C ALA A 176 13.65 4.83 2.58
N ILE A 177 14.35 5.95 2.30
CA ILE A 177 14.78 6.91 3.33
C ILE A 177 13.58 7.44 4.10
N ARG A 178 12.54 7.87 3.37
CA ARG A 178 11.29 8.36 3.97
C ARG A 178 10.65 7.32 4.89
N LEU A 179 10.54 6.08 4.44
CA LEU A 179 9.94 5.00 5.21
C LEU A 179 10.75 4.68 6.48
N VAL A 180 12.08 4.63 6.39
CA VAL A 180 12.95 4.40 7.56
C VAL A 180 12.87 5.58 8.54
N MET A 181 12.84 6.83 8.07
CA MET A 181 12.64 7.99 8.94
C MET A 181 11.30 7.94 9.67
N ILE A 182 10.22 7.56 8.98
CA ILE A 182 8.91 7.35 9.61
C ILE A 182 8.98 6.20 10.62
N GLN A 183 9.66 5.10 10.29
CA GLN A 183 9.84 3.98 11.21
C GLN A 183 10.58 4.40 12.49
N ILE A 184 11.63 5.20 12.39
CA ILE A 184 12.35 5.76 13.55
C ILE A 184 11.40 6.61 14.41
N LEU A 185 10.54 7.42 13.79
CA LEU A 185 9.56 8.25 14.50
C LEU A 185 8.52 7.41 15.27
N LEU A 186 8.10 6.29 14.68
CA LEU A 186 7.14 5.34 15.25
C LEU A 186 7.76 4.40 16.29
N SER A 187 9.08 4.14 16.21
CA SER A 187 9.77 3.17 17.07
C SER A 187 9.89 3.62 18.53
N GLY A 188 10.08 2.63 19.41
CA GLY A 188 10.14 2.77 20.87
C GLY A 188 11.30 3.61 21.40
N GLU A 189 12.43 3.61 20.68
CA GLU A 189 13.59 4.45 20.96
C GLU A 189 13.46 5.88 20.38
N GLY A 190 12.42 6.12 19.57
CA GLY A 190 12.10 7.41 18.98
C GLY A 190 11.12 8.20 19.84
N GLN A 191 9.86 8.30 19.39
CA GLN A 191 8.81 9.05 20.09
C GLN A 191 7.56 8.20 20.39
N ASN A 192 7.56 6.89 20.08
CA ASN A 192 6.39 6.00 20.23
C ASN A 192 5.10 6.58 19.65
N MET A 193 5.16 7.23 18.48
CA MET A 193 3.97 7.85 17.91
C MET A 193 3.06 6.81 17.26
N ASP A 194 1.75 6.94 17.42
CA ASP A 194 0.80 6.24 16.56
C ASP A 194 0.95 6.75 15.10
N PRO A 195 0.70 5.91 14.07
CA PRO A 195 0.79 6.34 12.66
C PRO A 195 -0.11 7.54 12.31
N LEU A 196 -1.24 7.69 13.01
CA LEU A 196 -2.15 8.83 12.82
C LEU A 196 -1.59 10.13 13.44
N VAL A 197 -0.87 10.02 14.56
CA VAL A 197 -0.13 11.14 15.17
C VAL A 197 1.05 11.53 14.27
N SER A 198 1.72 10.56 13.66
CA SER A 198 2.77 10.84 12.68
C SER A 198 2.23 11.59 11.46
N LEU A 199 1.07 11.16 10.92
CA LEU A 199 0.39 11.85 9.82
C LEU A 199 0.08 13.30 10.16
N TYR A 200 -0.39 13.59 11.38
CA TYR A 200 -0.60 14.96 11.86
C TYR A 200 0.66 15.82 11.72
N TYR A 201 1.83 15.28 12.02
CA TYR A 201 3.08 16.05 12.00
C TYR A 201 3.65 16.24 10.59
N TYR A 202 3.68 15.21 9.74
CA TYR A 202 4.30 15.33 8.41
C TYR A 202 3.35 15.79 7.30
N ALA A 203 2.03 15.59 7.41
CA ALA A 203 1.09 15.99 6.35
C ALA A 203 1.17 17.48 5.95
N PRO A 204 1.33 18.45 6.88
CA PRO A 204 1.43 19.87 6.51
C PRO A 204 2.69 20.17 5.69
N ILE A 205 3.85 19.63 6.10
CA ILE A 205 5.11 19.78 5.36
C ILE A 205 5.00 19.09 4.01
N CYS A 206 4.50 17.85 3.97
CA CYS A 206 4.32 17.13 2.70
C CYS A 206 3.39 17.92 1.77
N THR A 207 2.32 18.54 2.29
CA THR A 207 1.43 19.39 1.49
C THR A 207 2.20 20.56 0.89
N ALA A 208 2.97 21.29 1.70
CA ALA A 208 3.76 22.43 1.23
C ALA A 208 4.80 22.01 0.18
N MET A 209 5.53 20.92 0.41
CA MET A 209 6.55 20.43 -0.52
C MET A 209 5.95 19.88 -1.82
N ASN A 210 4.82 19.16 -1.75
CA ASN A 210 4.13 18.69 -2.96
C ASN A 210 3.48 19.82 -3.73
N LEU A 211 3.04 20.89 -3.05
CA LEU A 211 2.54 22.08 -3.71
C LEU A 211 3.66 22.75 -4.54
N LEU A 212 4.88 22.83 -4.00
CA LEU A 212 6.03 23.33 -4.77
C LEU A 212 6.33 22.47 -5.99
N VAL A 213 6.25 21.14 -5.86
CA VAL A 213 6.39 20.23 -7.00
C VAL A 213 5.28 20.43 -8.02
N ALA A 214 4.02 20.51 -7.57
CA ALA A 214 2.88 20.76 -8.43
C ALA A 214 3.02 22.09 -9.18
N MET A 215 3.53 23.14 -8.51
CA MET A 215 3.79 24.45 -9.13
C MET A 215 4.77 24.37 -10.30
N VAL A 216 5.78 23.51 -10.22
CA VAL A 216 6.77 23.34 -11.30
C VAL A 216 6.25 22.42 -12.40
N MET A 217 5.55 21.34 -12.05
CA MET A 217 5.20 20.26 -12.98
C MET A 217 3.83 20.44 -13.65
N GLU A 218 2.83 20.91 -12.91
CA GLU A 218 1.42 20.80 -13.31
C GLU A 218 0.72 22.17 -13.41
N PHE A 219 1.17 23.19 -12.67
CA PHE A 219 0.53 24.52 -12.66
C PHE A 219 0.58 25.27 -14.01
N GLY A 220 1.53 24.95 -14.89
CA GLY A 220 1.58 25.54 -16.23
C GLY A 220 0.42 25.10 -17.14
N THR A 221 -0.15 23.92 -16.87
CA THR A 221 -1.28 23.32 -17.61
C THR A 221 -2.59 23.34 -16.82
N PHE A 222 -2.51 23.59 -15.52
CA PHE A 222 -3.66 23.59 -14.62
C PHE A 222 -4.49 24.86 -14.75
N GLN A 223 -5.80 24.70 -14.92
CA GLN A 223 -6.77 25.78 -14.90
C GLN A 223 -7.76 25.61 -13.75
N ILE A 224 -8.22 26.74 -13.20
CA ILE A 224 -9.22 26.73 -12.13
C ILE A 224 -10.54 26.09 -12.61
N SER A 225 -10.85 26.16 -13.91
CA SER A 225 -11.98 25.45 -14.52
C SER A 225 -11.93 23.93 -14.30
N ASP A 226 -10.73 23.34 -14.26
CA ASP A 226 -10.55 21.90 -14.03
C ASP A 226 -11.11 21.48 -12.66
N ILE A 227 -11.01 22.34 -11.64
CA ILE A 227 -11.58 22.09 -10.31
C ILE A 227 -13.11 22.06 -10.38
N TYR A 228 -13.71 23.03 -11.09
CA TYR A 228 -15.16 23.15 -11.19
C TYR A 228 -15.78 22.00 -11.98
N GLU A 229 -15.09 21.50 -12.99
CA GLU A 229 -15.55 20.40 -13.84
C GLU A 229 -15.43 19.02 -13.16
N VAL A 230 -14.39 18.78 -12.35
CA VAL A 230 -14.35 17.59 -11.49
C VAL A 230 -15.43 17.69 -10.39
N GLY A 231 -15.71 18.91 -9.94
CA GLY A 231 -16.70 19.21 -8.92
C GLY A 231 -16.09 19.20 -7.52
N LEU A 232 -16.34 20.27 -6.77
CA LEU A 232 -15.84 20.44 -5.40
C LEU A 232 -16.29 19.32 -4.47
N TRP A 233 -17.52 18.82 -4.64
CA TRP A 233 -18.05 17.71 -3.85
C TRP A 233 -17.32 16.39 -4.14
N THR A 234 -17.02 16.12 -5.40
CA THR A 234 -16.24 14.94 -5.83
C THR A 234 -14.85 14.97 -5.22
N LEU A 235 -14.17 16.13 -5.29
CA LEU A 235 -12.85 16.33 -4.71
C LEU A 235 -12.87 16.18 -3.18
N LEU A 236 -13.87 16.75 -2.51
CA LEU A 236 -14.04 16.63 -1.06
C LEU A 236 -14.25 15.18 -0.63
N LEU A 237 -15.15 14.46 -1.30
CA LEU A 237 -15.42 13.04 -1.01
C LEU A 237 -14.20 12.17 -1.29
N ASN A 238 -13.49 12.41 -2.39
CA ASN A 238 -12.27 11.70 -2.74
C ASN A 238 -11.18 11.87 -1.66
N ALA A 239 -10.94 13.09 -1.19
CA ALA A 239 -10.00 13.33 -0.10
C ALA A 239 -10.47 12.77 1.25
N ALA A 240 -11.77 12.80 1.54
CA ALA A 240 -12.34 12.18 2.73
C ALA A 240 -12.13 10.66 2.74
N VAL A 241 -12.34 9.99 1.61
CA VAL A 241 -12.07 8.55 1.45
C VAL A 241 -10.58 8.25 1.61
N ALA A 242 -9.69 9.07 1.02
CA ALA A 242 -8.25 8.92 1.20
C ALA A 242 -7.81 9.11 2.66
N PHE A 243 -8.46 10.01 3.40
CA PHE A 243 -8.24 10.16 4.83
C PHE A 243 -8.75 8.96 5.64
N LEU A 244 -9.94 8.43 5.32
CA LEU A 244 -10.49 7.23 5.95
C LEU A 244 -9.64 5.99 5.68
N LEU A 245 -8.97 5.91 4.54
CA LEU A 245 -7.95 4.89 4.27
C LEU A 245 -6.79 4.97 5.28
N ASN A 246 -6.30 6.18 5.58
CA ASN A 246 -5.23 6.36 6.57
C ASN A 246 -5.70 5.98 7.98
N VAL A 247 -6.91 6.38 8.36
CA VAL A 247 -7.50 6.02 9.67
C VAL A 247 -7.70 4.51 9.79
N SER A 248 -8.31 3.86 8.78
CA SER A 248 -8.50 2.42 8.77
C SER A 248 -7.17 1.65 8.78
N SER A 249 -6.13 2.14 8.10
CA SER A 249 -4.79 1.55 8.14
C SER A 249 -4.19 1.54 9.54
N VAL A 250 -4.40 2.58 10.35
CA VAL A 250 -3.90 2.64 11.74
C VAL A 250 -4.57 1.57 12.59
N PHE A 251 -5.89 1.45 12.49
CA PHE A 251 -6.63 0.41 13.20
C PHE A 251 -6.27 -1.00 12.72
N LEU A 252 -6.00 -1.15 11.42
CA LEU A 252 -5.60 -2.41 10.82
C LEU A 252 -4.22 -2.86 11.30
N ILE A 253 -3.23 -1.97 11.33
CA ILE A 253 -1.87 -2.27 11.82
C ILE A 253 -1.93 -2.77 13.27
N GLY A 254 -2.82 -2.20 14.09
CA GLY A 254 -3.02 -2.65 15.46
C GLY A 254 -3.68 -4.03 15.62
N LYS A 255 -4.25 -4.60 14.56
CA LYS A 255 -5.05 -5.84 14.59
C LYS A 255 -4.59 -6.94 13.63
N THR A 256 -3.70 -6.63 12.69
CA THR A 256 -3.19 -7.59 11.69
C THR A 256 -1.68 -7.76 11.81
N SER A 257 -1.18 -8.88 11.31
CA SER A 257 0.25 -9.14 11.28
C SER A 257 0.91 -8.46 10.10
N GLY A 258 2.18 -8.08 10.25
CA GLY A 258 3.00 -7.55 9.15
C GLY A 258 3.09 -8.52 7.95
N LEU A 259 2.90 -9.82 8.19
CA LEU A 259 2.82 -10.85 7.16
C LEU A 259 1.66 -10.62 6.19
N VAL A 260 0.44 -10.39 6.69
CA VAL A 260 -0.75 -10.16 5.84
C VAL A 260 -0.55 -8.93 4.96
N MET A 261 -0.04 -7.85 5.54
CA MET A 261 0.27 -6.62 4.81
C MET A 261 1.30 -6.86 3.70
N THR A 262 2.30 -7.72 3.94
CA THR A 262 3.32 -8.05 2.96
C THR A 262 2.77 -8.88 1.80
N LEU A 263 1.95 -9.90 2.09
CA LEU A 263 1.31 -10.74 1.06
C LEU A 263 0.34 -9.93 0.19
N CYS A 264 -0.47 -9.07 0.81
CA CYS A 264 -1.33 -8.13 0.08
C CYS A 264 -0.51 -7.21 -0.85
N GLY A 265 0.66 -6.75 -0.39
CA GLY A 265 1.59 -5.95 -1.19
C GLY A 265 2.12 -6.70 -2.42
N VAL A 266 2.54 -7.97 -2.26
CA VAL A 266 3.03 -8.82 -3.35
C VAL A 266 1.93 -9.00 -4.40
N LEU A 267 0.73 -9.35 -3.96
CA LEU A 267 -0.41 -9.62 -4.84
C LEU A 267 -0.87 -8.37 -5.57
N LYS A 268 -0.86 -7.20 -4.90
CA LYS A 268 -1.09 -5.90 -5.55
C LYS A 268 -0.12 -5.68 -6.72
N ASN A 269 1.16 -5.98 -6.54
CA ASN A 269 2.16 -5.79 -7.60
C ASN A 269 1.92 -6.74 -8.78
N ILE A 270 1.55 -8.00 -8.52
CA ILE A 270 1.18 -8.97 -9.57
C ILE A 270 -0.04 -8.45 -10.35
N LEU A 271 -1.06 -7.97 -9.64
CA LEU A 271 -2.27 -7.47 -10.26
C LEU A 271 -2.00 -6.27 -11.16
N LEU A 272 -1.16 -5.33 -10.72
CA LEU A 272 -0.77 -4.17 -11.54
C LEU A 272 0.01 -4.59 -12.78
N VAL A 273 0.84 -5.63 -12.72
CA VAL A 273 1.51 -6.20 -13.90
C VAL A 273 0.49 -6.82 -14.85
N VAL A 274 -0.42 -7.67 -14.36
CA VAL A 274 -1.46 -8.30 -15.19
C VAL A 274 -2.37 -7.25 -15.84
N ALA A 275 -2.83 -6.27 -15.06
CA ALA A 275 -3.60 -5.15 -15.57
C ALA A 275 -2.82 -4.33 -16.61
N SER A 276 -1.51 -4.16 -16.41
CA SER A 276 -0.65 -3.50 -17.40
C SER A 276 -0.64 -4.23 -18.75
N ILE A 277 -0.56 -5.57 -18.72
CA ILE A 277 -0.57 -6.41 -19.93
C ILE A 277 -1.93 -6.30 -20.62
N LEU A 278 -3.03 -6.39 -19.86
CA LEU A 278 -4.39 -6.41 -20.41
C LEU A 278 -4.80 -5.06 -21.00
N ILE A 279 -4.44 -3.95 -20.35
CA ILE A 279 -4.89 -2.60 -20.74
C ILE A 279 -3.98 -2.01 -21.82
N TRP A 280 -2.65 -2.13 -21.67
CA TRP A 280 -1.68 -1.51 -22.59
C TRP A 280 -1.03 -2.50 -23.56
N ALA A 281 -1.57 -3.73 -23.65
CA ALA A 281 -1.02 -4.81 -24.48
C ALA A 281 0.52 -4.96 -24.31
N THR A 282 1.03 -4.77 -23.08
CA THR A 282 2.48 -4.75 -22.84
C THR A 282 3.07 -6.13 -23.09
N VAL A 283 4.00 -6.21 -24.04
CA VAL A 283 4.71 -7.46 -24.37
C VAL A 283 5.75 -7.74 -23.29
N ILE A 284 5.59 -8.85 -22.58
CA ILE A 284 6.55 -9.32 -21.57
C ILE A 284 7.37 -10.46 -22.18
N THR A 285 8.70 -10.36 -22.10
CA THR A 285 9.57 -11.42 -22.62
C THR A 285 9.61 -12.62 -21.66
N PRO A 286 9.90 -13.84 -22.16
CA PRO A 286 10.02 -15.02 -21.30
C PRO A 286 11.06 -14.86 -20.19
N ILE A 287 12.18 -14.20 -20.49
CA ILE A 287 13.23 -13.91 -19.53
C ILE A 287 12.77 -12.91 -18.46
N GLN A 288 11.95 -11.92 -18.86
CA GLN A 288 11.36 -10.95 -17.94
C GLN A 288 10.37 -11.62 -16.98
N PHE A 289 9.50 -12.49 -17.50
CA PHE A 289 8.58 -13.28 -16.70
C PHE A 289 9.32 -14.19 -15.70
N PHE A 290 10.36 -14.87 -16.15
CA PHE A 290 11.16 -15.76 -15.32
C PHE A 290 11.90 -15.00 -14.20
N GLY A 291 12.57 -13.89 -14.53
CA GLY A 291 13.25 -13.05 -13.55
C GLY A 291 12.30 -12.47 -12.50
N TYR A 292 11.13 -11.97 -12.94
CA TYR A 292 10.13 -11.43 -12.02
C TYR A 292 9.52 -12.53 -11.13
N SER A 293 9.34 -13.74 -11.63
CA SER A 293 8.89 -14.89 -10.84
C SER A 293 9.85 -15.20 -9.69
N ILE A 294 11.16 -15.19 -9.95
CA ILE A 294 12.19 -15.34 -8.91
C ILE A 294 12.07 -14.22 -7.86
N ALA A 295 11.92 -12.97 -8.31
CA ALA A 295 11.79 -11.83 -7.40
C ALA A 295 10.54 -11.94 -6.50
N LEU A 296 9.41 -12.38 -7.05
CA LEU A 296 8.17 -12.60 -6.30
C LEU A 296 8.31 -13.71 -5.27
N CYS A 297 8.89 -14.85 -5.63
CA CYS A 297 9.17 -15.93 -4.69
C CYS A 297 10.08 -15.46 -3.55
N GLY A 298 11.13 -14.70 -3.88
CA GLY A 298 12.02 -14.09 -2.89
C GLY A 298 11.29 -13.12 -1.95
N LEU A 299 10.35 -12.32 -2.47
CA LEU A 299 9.57 -11.36 -1.69
C LEU A 299 8.60 -12.05 -0.72
N VAL A 300 7.93 -13.12 -1.16
CA VAL A 300 7.08 -13.95 -0.29
C VAL A 300 7.92 -14.60 0.81
N TYR A 301 9.06 -15.17 0.46
CA TYR A 301 9.97 -15.78 1.43
C TYR A 301 10.54 -14.76 2.44
N TYR A 302 10.90 -13.55 1.97
CA TYR A 302 11.37 -12.45 2.81
C TYR A 302 10.30 -12.00 3.81
N GLY A 303 9.04 -11.87 3.38
CA GLY A 303 7.93 -11.41 4.23
C GLY A 303 7.39 -12.46 5.19
N ALA A 304 7.23 -13.70 4.72
CA ALA A 304 6.59 -14.79 5.45
C ALA A 304 7.55 -15.65 6.27
N GLY A 305 8.81 -15.74 5.85
CA GLY A 305 9.72 -16.74 6.37
C GLY A 305 9.26 -18.17 6.07
N TYR A 306 10.06 -19.14 6.48
CA TYR A 306 9.73 -20.56 6.28
C TYR A 306 8.48 -20.97 7.08
N ASP A 307 8.44 -20.60 8.36
CA ASP A 307 7.37 -21.01 9.28
C ASP A 307 6.01 -20.42 8.86
N GLY A 308 5.98 -19.15 8.45
CA GLY A 308 4.74 -18.51 7.99
C GLY A 308 4.19 -19.13 6.70
N ILE A 309 5.06 -19.52 5.77
CA ILE A 309 4.66 -20.25 4.55
C ILE A 309 4.10 -21.62 4.91
N MET A 310 4.77 -22.34 5.84
CA MET A 310 4.36 -23.68 6.24
C MET A 310 3.03 -23.68 6.98
N THR A 311 2.81 -22.73 7.90
CA THR A 311 1.52 -22.52 8.56
C THR A 311 0.41 -22.31 7.55
N TYR A 312 0.63 -21.42 6.57
CA TYR A 312 -0.36 -21.16 5.53
C TYR A 312 -0.63 -22.36 4.61
N TYR A 313 0.42 -23.11 4.22
CA TYR A 313 0.28 -24.34 3.44
C TYR A 313 -0.57 -25.38 4.17
N ASN A 314 -0.30 -25.58 5.46
CA ASN A 314 -1.03 -26.51 6.30
C ASN A 314 -2.50 -26.08 6.48
N THR A 315 -2.77 -24.80 6.77
CA THR A 315 -4.13 -24.26 6.89
C THR A 315 -4.91 -24.39 5.58
N THR A 316 -4.27 -24.14 4.43
CA THR A 316 -4.90 -24.27 3.11
C THR A 316 -5.23 -25.73 2.81
N LYS A 317 -4.32 -26.65 3.17
CA LYS A 317 -4.52 -28.09 3.01
C LYS A 317 -5.67 -28.60 3.89
N GLU A 318 -5.74 -28.18 5.14
CA GLU A 318 -6.85 -28.52 6.05
C GLU A 318 -8.19 -27.97 5.55
N PHE A 319 -8.22 -26.74 5.03
CA PHE A 319 -9.43 -26.16 4.44
C PHE A 319 -9.86 -26.87 3.16
N ALA A 320 -8.92 -27.16 2.27
CA ALA A 320 -9.18 -27.95 1.07
C ALA A 320 -9.72 -29.34 1.42
N GLN A 321 -9.17 -29.99 2.45
CA GLN A 321 -9.69 -31.25 2.97
C GLN A 321 -11.09 -31.11 3.55
N LYS A 322 -11.41 -30.03 4.29
CA LYS A 322 -12.77 -29.76 4.81
C LYS A 322 -13.80 -29.53 3.72
N ILE A 323 -13.44 -28.82 2.65
CA ILE A 323 -14.32 -28.64 1.48
C ILE A 323 -14.48 -29.96 0.71
N LEU A 324 -13.39 -30.70 0.51
CA LEU A 324 -13.42 -31.99 -0.20
C LEU A 324 -14.16 -33.08 0.58
N SER A 325 -14.16 -33.02 1.92
CA SER A 325 -14.85 -34.00 2.78
C SER A 325 -16.35 -33.69 2.97
N GLY A 326 -16.88 -32.60 2.39
CA GLY A 326 -18.31 -32.29 2.41
C GLY A 326 -18.95 -32.19 3.79
N SER A 327 -18.20 -31.82 4.83
CA SER A 327 -18.72 -31.81 6.20
C SER A 327 -19.40 -30.47 6.50
N SER A 328 -20.73 -30.50 6.57
CA SER A 328 -21.57 -29.42 7.08
C SER A 328 -21.16 -29.04 8.51
N ALA A 329 -21.20 -27.75 8.81
CA ALA A 329 -20.87 -27.18 10.10
C ALA A 329 -21.51 -27.95 11.28
N GLN A 330 -20.69 -28.30 12.26
CA GLN A 330 -21.15 -28.69 13.58
C GLN A 330 -20.44 -27.76 14.58
N ASP A 331 -21.24 -26.96 15.29
CA ASP A 331 -20.80 -26.02 16.31
C ASP A 331 -20.04 -26.76 17.43
N PRO A 332 -18.98 -26.15 18.00
CA PRO A 332 -18.28 -26.77 19.12
C PRO A 332 -19.14 -26.75 20.38
N GLU A 333 -19.50 -27.94 20.88
CA GLU A 333 -20.14 -28.13 22.18
C GLU A 333 -19.26 -27.63 23.35
N GLU A 334 -19.92 -26.98 24.31
CA GLU A 334 -19.40 -26.65 25.64
C GLU A 334 -19.10 -27.92 26.47
N GLY A 335 -17.97 -27.95 27.18
CA GLY A 335 -17.65 -29.04 28.11
C GLY A 335 -16.30 -28.96 28.82
N GLU A 336 -16.25 -28.12 29.86
CA GLU A 336 -15.49 -28.21 31.13
C GLU A 336 -13.98 -28.59 31.17
N GLY A 337 -13.17 -27.58 31.52
CA GLY A 337 -12.41 -27.54 32.77
C GLY A 337 -11.05 -28.27 32.86
N LEU A 338 -9.95 -27.51 32.88
CA LEU A 338 -8.83 -27.64 33.84
C LEU A 338 -7.77 -26.53 33.66
N THR A 339 -7.76 -25.62 34.65
CA THR A 339 -6.64 -24.85 35.24
C THR A 339 -5.40 -24.49 34.42
N GLY A 340 -5.17 -23.18 34.29
CA GLY A 340 -3.83 -22.59 34.43
C GLY A 340 -3.11 -22.19 33.14
N GLY A 341 -3.45 -21.02 32.59
CA GLY A 341 -2.64 -20.33 31.58
C GLY A 341 -3.50 -19.50 30.64
N ARG A 342 -3.31 -18.17 30.62
CA ARG A 342 -4.02 -17.25 29.72
C ARG A 342 -3.94 -17.75 28.25
N PRO A 343 -5.05 -18.10 27.58
CA PRO A 343 -5.02 -18.26 26.13
C PRO A 343 -4.99 -16.86 25.49
N LYS A 344 -3.77 -16.38 25.20
CA LYS A 344 -3.58 -15.30 24.24
C LYS A 344 -3.73 -15.92 22.85
N GLY A 345 -4.75 -15.56 22.08
CA GLY A 345 -4.79 -16.03 20.67
C GLY A 345 -6.13 -16.05 19.92
N PHE A 346 -7.17 -15.31 20.32
CA PHE A 346 -8.40 -15.24 19.49
C PHE A 346 -8.23 -14.41 18.18
N LEU A 347 -7.00 -14.00 17.84
CA LEU A 347 -6.62 -13.37 16.57
C LEU A 347 -6.10 -14.38 15.53
N GLU A 348 -6.16 -15.67 15.81
CA GLU A 348 -5.74 -16.76 14.91
C GLU A 348 -6.93 -17.49 14.27
N SER A 349 -7.94 -16.78 13.73
CA SER A 349 -9.00 -17.46 12.98
C SER A 349 -8.63 -17.57 11.48
N PRO A 350 -8.59 -18.79 10.91
CA PRO A 350 -8.37 -19.05 9.48
C PRO A 350 -9.36 -18.30 8.55
N THR A 351 -10.53 -17.94 9.09
CA THR A 351 -11.59 -17.21 8.39
C THR A 351 -11.19 -15.79 7.97
N THR A 352 -10.32 -15.11 8.71
CA THR A 352 -9.89 -13.74 8.33
C THR A 352 -8.91 -13.75 7.16
N HIS A 353 -8.03 -14.75 7.12
CA HIS A 353 -7.13 -14.99 5.98
C HIS A 353 -7.89 -15.44 4.73
N LEU A 354 -8.92 -16.26 4.90
CA LEU A 354 -9.80 -16.71 3.83
C LEU A 354 -10.62 -15.57 3.20
N VAL A 355 -11.16 -14.65 4.00
CA VAL A 355 -11.91 -13.49 3.49
C VAL A 355 -11.02 -12.54 2.68
N VAL A 356 -9.78 -12.31 3.12
CA VAL A 356 -8.79 -11.54 2.35
C VAL A 356 -8.50 -12.23 1.03
N MET A 357 -8.23 -13.53 1.06
CA MET A 357 -7.97 -14.29 -0.16
C MET A 357 -9.17 -14.33 -1.11
N ILE A 358 -10.39 -14.51 -0.60
CA ILE A 358 -11.62 -14.54 -1.41
C ILE A 358 -11.88 -13.15 -2.02
N ALA A 359 -11.70 -12.06 -1.28
CA ALA A 359 -11.82 -10.70 -1.82
C ALA A 359 -10.76 -10.42 -2.89
N MET A 360 -9.55 -10.97 -2.72
CA MET A 360 -8.47 -10.86 -3.70
C MET A 360 -8.75 -11.69 -4.96
N TYR A 361 -9.23 -12.93 -4.82
CA TYR A 361 -9.65 -13.76 -5.94
C TYR A 361 -10.88 -13.17 -6.67
N ALA A 362 -11.83 -12.59 -5.95
CA ALA A 362 -12.99 -11.92 -6.54
C ALA A 362 -12.57 -10.66 -7.34
N THR A 363 -11.58 -9.92 -6.86
CA THR A 363 -11.05 -8.75 -7.57
C THR A 363 -10.24 -9.16 -8.81
N ILE A 364 -9.44 -10.23 -8.70
CA ILE A 364 -8.69 -10.83 -9.83
C ILE A 364 -9.67 -11.37 -10.88
N PHE A 365 -10.74 -12.05 -10.46
CA PHE A 365 -11.78 -12.59 -11.33
C PHE A 365 -12.60 -11.50 -12.02
N LEU A 366 -12.99 -10.44 -11.31
CA LEU A 366 -13.66 -9.28 -11.91
C LEU A 366 -12.78 -8.58 -12.95
N LEU A 367 -11.50 -8.38 -12.67
CA LEU A 367 -10.57 -7.74 -13.62
C LEU A 367 -10.25 -8.62 -14.83
N LEU A 368 -10.19 -9.94 -14.66
CA LEU A 368 -10.07 -10.90 -15.76
C LEU A 368 -11.33 -10.93 -16.63
N ILE A 369 -12.53 -10.93 -16.03
CA ILE A 369 -13.79 -10.89 -16.77
C ILE A 369 -13.94 -9.58 -17.53
N THR A 370 -13.64 -8.44 -16.91
CA THR A 370 -13.68 -7.15 -17.60
C THR A 370 -12.68 -7.10 -18.76
N GLY A 371 -11.46 -7.64 -18.58
CA GLY A 371 -10.46 -7.73 -19.65
C GLY A 371 -10.85 -8.67 -20.80
N ILE A 372 -11.47 -9.81 -20.50
CA ILE A 372 -11.97 -10.76 -21.53
C ILE A 372 -13.15 -10.15 -22.30
N MET A 373 -14.10 -9.52 -21.59
CA MET A 373 -15.28 -8.88 -22.20
C MET A 373 -14.93 -7.73 -23.14
N ILE A 374 -13.85 -6.99 -22.86
CA ILE A 374 -13.32 -5.94 -23.74
C ILE A 374 -12.70 -6.58 -25.00
N LYS A 375 -11.97 -7.69 -24.86
CA LYS A 375 -11.30 -8.37 -25.98
C LYS A 375 -12.25 -9.15 -26.90
N THR A 376 -13.36 -9.66 -26.37
CA THR A 376 -14.39 -10.40 -27.14
C THR A 376 -15.50 -9.51 -27.70
N GLY A 377 -15.44 -8.19 -27.49
CA GLY A 377 -16.45 -7.24 -27.99
C GLY A 377 -17.82 -7.36 -27.32
N THR A 378 -17.91 -8.08 -26.20
CA THR A 378 -19.17 -8.35 -25.47
C THR A 378 -19.39 -7.39 -24.29
N ALA A 379 -18.47 -6.44 -24.06
CA ALA A 379 -18.59 -5.41 -23.05
C ALA A 379 -19.68 -4.36 -23.42
N PRO A 380 -20.42 -3.80 -22.44
CA PRO A 380 -21.32 -2.66 -22.63
C PRO A 380 -20.63 -1.47 -23.31
N GLU A 381 -21.36 -0.69 -24.14
CA GLU A 381 -20.80 0.41 -24.96
C GLU A 381 -19.96 1.43 -24.16
N TYR A 382 -20.31 1.70 -22.90
CA TYR A 382 -19.53 2.62 -22.04
C TYR A 382 -18.15 2.07 -21.64
N LEU A 383 -17.96 0.74 -21.58
CA LEU A 383 -16.65 0.13 -21.34
C LEU A 383 -15.84 0.00 -22.64
N GLN A 384 -16.50 -0.14 -23.79
CA GLN A 384 -15.84 -0.11 -25.09
C GLN A 384 -15.34 1.29 -25.45
N GLN A 385 -16.08 2.35 -25.11
CA GLN A 385 -15.61 3.73 -25.31
C GLN A 385 -14.44 4.14 -24.38
N VAL A 386 -14.30 3.51 -23.22
CA VAL A 386 -13.24 3.82 -22.24
C VAL A 386 -11.95 3.01 -22.50
N PHE A 387 -12.04 1.85 -23.14
CA PHE A 387 -10.90 0.95 -23.39
C PHE A 387 -10.66 0.59 -24.86
N GLY A 388 -11.58 0.96 -25.75
CA GLY A 388 -11.49 0.80 -27.20
C GLY A 388 -11.18 2.12 -27.88
N THR A 389 -9.90 2.38 -28.07
CA THR A 389 -9.36 3.13 -29.22
C THR A 389 -8.02 2.50 -29.56
N VAL A 390 -8.10 1.34 -30.21
CA VAL A 390 -7.02 0.84 -31.06
C VAL A 390 -7.66 0.75 -32.43
N ASP A 391 -7.71 1.90 -33.12
CA ASP A 391 -7.78 1.90 -34.57
C ASP A 391 -6.32 1.88 -35.08
N ASP A 392 -6.12 1.15 -36.17
CA ASP A 392 -4.84 0.80 -36.83
C ASP A 392 -3.80 1.93 -36.99
#